data_AF-A0A2H5V3F7-F1
#
_entry.id   AF-A0A2H5V3F7-F1
#
_cell.length_a   1.000
_cell.length_b   1.000
_cell.length_c   1.000
_cell.angle_alpha   90.00
_cell.angle_beta   90.00
_cell.angle_gamma   90.00
#
_symmetry.space_group_name_H-M   'P 1'
#
loop_
_entity.id
_entity.type
_entity.pdbx_description
1 polymer ?
#
loop_
_entity_poly.entity_id
_entity_poly.type
_entity_poly.pdbx_seq_one_letter_code
_entity_poly.pdbx_strand_id
1 'polypeptide(L)'
;MRGFKRQASAHFADPYIEKLETDSWLYLFDYVSRLLGKGKIVVLYEFSYAVKTDPRILSDLQRAWDRNMSKRGVMLIISGSLLVLMREEVLSSGSPPLYGRRTRDILLEELRPWHALDFFKDR
;
A
#
# COMPACT_ATOMS: atom_id res chain seq x y z
N MET A 1 2.91 -5.94 10.57
CA MET A 1 1.70 -5.36 11.23
C MET A 1 2.01 -4.28 12.27
N ARG A 2 2.84 -4.52 13.29
CA ARG A 2 3.17 -3.50 14.33
C ARG A 2 3.59 -2.14 13.77
N GLY A 3 4.51 -2.11 12.80
CA GLY A 3 4.96 -0.88 12.15
C GLY A 3 3.83 -0.11 11.47
N PHE A 4 2.92 -0.82 10.79
CA PHE A 4 1.74 -0.22 10.17
C PHE A 4 0.79 0.38 11.21
N LYS A 5 0.49 -0.34 12.31
CA LYS A 5 -0.37 0.17 13.39
C LYS A 5 0.17 1.49 13.96
N ARG A 6 1.47 1.57 14.20
CA ARG A 6 2.15 2.79 14.69
C ARG A 6 2.05 3.95 13.68
N GLN A 7 2.30 3.69 12.40
CA GLN A 7 2.21 4.74 11.37
C GLN A 7 0.76 5.23 11.18
N ALA A 8 -0.21 4.31 11.17
CA ALA A 8 -1.63 4.65 11.05
C ALA A 8 -2.14 5.42 12.29
N SER A 9 -1.78 4.98 13.49
CA SER A 9 -2.05 5.68 14.76
C SER A 9 -1.59 7.13 14.72
N ALA A 10 -0.33 7.36 14.32
CA ALA A 10 0.20 8.71 14.18
C ALA A 10 -0.49 9.53 13.07
N HIS A 11 -0.79 8.91 11.93
CA HIS A 11 -1.41 9.61 10.79
C HIS A 11 -2.85 10.06 11.08
N PHE A 12 -3.64 9.22 11.74
CA PHE A 12 -5.04 9.52 12.06
C PHE A 12 -5.23 10.17 13.43
N ALA A 13 -4.15 10.42 14.17
CA ALA A 13 -4.18 10.88 15.56
C ALA A 13 -5.08 10.00 16.46
N ASP A 14 -5.05 8.68 16.22
CA ASP A 14 -5.89 7.70 16.91
C ASP A 14 -5.02 6.66 17.65
N PRO A 15 -4.81 6.85 18.97
CA PRO A 15 -3.96 5.96 19.77
C PRO A 15 -4.58 4.57 19.96
N TYR A 16 -5.86 4.36 19.64
CA TYR A 16 -6.49 3.05 19.78
C TYR A 16 -6.06 2.08 18.68
N ILE A 17 -5.58 2.56 17.52
CA ILE A 17 -5.07 1.71 16.43
C ILE A 17 -3.91 0.80 16.90
N GLU A 18 -3.00 1.33 17.71
CA GLU A 18 -1.89 0.56 18.27
C GLU A 18 -2.34 -0.47 19.29
N LYS A 19 -3.43 -0.18 20.01
CA LYS A 19 -4.01 -1.05 21.05
C LYS A 19 -4.93 -2.12 20.48
N LEU A 20 -5.22 -2.12 19.18
CA LEU A 20 -6.04 -3.15 18.56
C LEU A 20 -5.38 -4.52 18.72
N GLU A 21 -6.00 -5.41 19.48
CA GLU A 21 -5.61 -6.81 19.59
C GLU A 21 -6.15 -7.58 18.38
N THR A 22 -5.38 -7.56 17.30
CA THR A 22 -5.67 -8.33 16.09
C THR A 22 -4.37 -8.71 15.40
N ASP A 23 -4.35 -9.92 14.87
CA ASP A 23 -3.36 -10.51 13.97
C ASP A 23 -3.84 -10.53 12.50
N SER A 24 -5.08 -10.09 12.24
CA SER A 24 -5.67 -10.05 10.91
C SER A 24 -5.41 -8.70 10.25
N TRP A 25 -4.78 -8.74 9.07
CA TRP A 25 -4.63 -7.55 8.23
C TRP A 25 -5.98 -7.03 7.75
N LEU A 26 -6.95 -7.92 7.47
CA LEU A 26 -8.28 -7.52 7.04
C LEU A 26 -8.97 -6.62 8.07
N TYR A 27 -9.00 -7.02 9.35
CA TYR A 27 -9.63 -6.20 10.39
C TYR A 27 -8.93 -4.85 10.55
N LEU A 28 -7.61 -4.83 10.44
CA LEU A 28 -6.83 -3.59 10.52
C LEU A 28 -7.10 -2.67 9.33
N PHE A 29 -7.13 -3.20 8.10
CA PHE A 29 -7.47 -2.43 6.92
C PHE A 29 -8.92 -1.96 6.92
N ASP A 30 -9.86 -2.78 7.37
CA ASP A 30 -11.26 -2.38 7.50
C ASP A 30 -11.42 -1.25 8.52
N TYR A 31 -10.72 -1.31 9.65
CA TYR A 31 -10.71 -0.25 10.64
C TYR A 31 -10.17 1.06 10.04
N VAL A 32 -8.98 1.02 9.43
CA VAL A 32 -8.37 2.20 8.79
C VAL A 32 -9.27 2.72 7.65
N SER A 33 -9.90 1.85 6.89
CA SER A 33 -10.82 2.24 5.79
C SER A 33 -12.02 3.04 6.27
N ARG A 34 -12.46 2.86 7.52
CA ARG A 34 -13.56 3.66 8.11
C ARG A 34 -13.11 5.08 8.44
N LEU A 35 -11.83 5.26 8.79
CA LEU A 35 -11.23 6.57 9.05
C LEU A 35 -10.95 7.34 7.75
N LEU A 36 -10.86 6.64 6.62
CA LEU A 36 -10.70 7.27 5.30
C LEU A 36 -11.98 8.02 4.89
N GLY A 37 -11.80 9.31 4.59
CA GLY A 37 -12.80 10.12 3.87
C GLY A 37 -12.99 9.68 2.42
N LYS A 38 -13.96 10.28 1.72
CA LYS A 38 -14.18 10.05 0.29
C LYS A 38 -13.05 10.65 -0.55
N GLY A 39 -12.70 10.00 -1.67
CA GLY A 39 -11.77 10.55 -2.67
C GLY A 39 -10.31 10.67 -2.21
N LYS A 40 -9.88 9.88 -1.23
CA LYS A 40 -8.53 9.96 -0.65
C LYS A 40 -7.52 9.15 -1.45
N ILE A 41 -6.27 9.61 -1.45
CA ILE A 41 -5.12 8.85 -1.96
C ILE A 41 -4.49 8.14 -0.78
N VAL A 42 -4.29 6.82 -0.89
CA VAL A 42 -3.62 5.99 0.10
C VAL A 42 -2.35 5.45 -0.54
N VAL A 43 -1.21 5.70 0.10
CA VAL A 43 0.10 5.24 -0.38
C VAL A 43 0.65 4.22 0.60
N LEU A 44 0.84 2.99 0.14
CA LEU A 44 1.55 1.93 0.85
C LEU A 44 2.99 1.89 0.34
N TYR A 45 3.85 2.66 0.98
CA TYR A 45 5.27 2.74 0.63
C TYR A 45 6.01 1.48 1.10
N GLU A 46 6.87 0.92 0.25
CA GLU A 46 7.70 -0.26 0.55
C GLU A 46 6.87 -1.47 1.05
N PHE A 47 5.70 -1.65 0.43
CA PHE A 47 4.75 -2.71 0.74
C PHE A 47 5.34 -4.11 0.55
N SER A 48 6.36 -4.25 -0.31
CA SER A 48 7.09 -5.49 -0.53
C SER A 48 7.63 -6.13 0.75
N TYR A 49 8.02 -5.36 1.77
CA TYR A 49 8.47 -5.93 3.04
C TYR A 49 7.32 -6.50 3.87
N ALA A 50 6.14 -5.89 3.80
CA ALA A 50 4.95 -6.41 4.47
C ALA A 50 4.53 -7.75 3.84
N VAL A 51 4.53 -7.81 2.50
CA VAL A 51 4.26 -9.05 1.74
C VAL A 51 5.30 -10.13 2.04
N LYS A 52 6.59 -9.78 2.04
CA LYS A 52 7.68 -10.72 2.39
C LYS A 52 7.50 -11.33 3.78
N THR A 53 6.98 -10.55 4.73
CA THR A 53 6.78 -11.01 6.12
C THR A 53 5.53 -11.86 6.26
N ASP A 54 4.43 -11.46 5.61
CA ASP A 54 3.16 -12.16 5.66
C ASP A 54 2.41 -12.01 4.33
N PRO A 55 2.54 -12.98 3.41
CA PRO A 55 1.89 -12.93 2.10
C PRO A 55 0.36 -12.83 2.17
N ARG A 56 -0.26 -13.25 3.28
CA ARG A 56 -1.73 -13.19 3.46
C ARG A 56 -2.26 -11.76 3.40
N ILE A 57 -1.42 -10.77 3.73
CA ILE A 57 -1.73 -9.33 3.64
C ILE A 57 -2.29 -8.95 2.28
N LEU A 58 -1.83 -9.61 1.22
CA LEU A 58 -2.30 -9.35 -0.13
C LEU A 58 -3.78 -9.66 -0.24
N SER A 59 -4.22 -10.87 0.11
CA SER A 59 -5.63 -11.27 0.02
C SER A 59 -6.55 -10.45 0.93
N ASP A 60 -6.05 -10.09 2.12
CA ASP A 60 -6.75 -9.23 3.06
C ASP A 60 -6.91 -7.79 2.51
N LEU A 61 -5.90 -7.28 1.81
CA LEU A 61 -5.97 -5.98 1.15
C LEU A 61 -7.02 -5.93 0.04
N GLN A 62 -7.22 -7.00 -0.77
CA GLN A 62 -8.38 -6.99 -1.71
C GLN A 62 -9.67 -6.89 -0.95
N ARG A 63 -9.83 -7.74 0.07
CA ARG A 63 -11.11 -7.86 0.74
C ARG A 63 -11.50 -6.50 1.32
N ALA A 64 -10.55 -5.79 1.91
CA ALA A 64 -10.74 -4.41 2.35
C ALA A 64 -11.01 -3.44 1.19
N TRP A 65 -10.29 -3.57 0.06
CA TRP A 65 -10.50 -2.77 -1.14
C TRP A 65 -11.91 -2.92 -1.72
N ASP A 66 -12.35 -4.15 -1.97
CA ASP A 66 -13.64 -4.48 -2.57
C ASP A 66 -14.81 -4.11 -1.67
N ARG A 67 -14.65 -4.33 -0.37
CA ARG A 67 -15.71 -4.07 0.61
C ARG A 67 -15.87 -2.58 0.87
N ASN A 68 -14.75 -1.86 1.02
CA ASN A 68 -14.73 -0.52 1.60
C ASN A 68 -14.06 0.53 0.72
N MET A 69 -12.76 0.40 0.40
CA MET A 69 -11.99 1.50 -0.19
C MET A 69 -12.44 1.89 -1.61
N SER A 70 -12.71 0.89 -2.47
CA SER A 70 -13.14 1.10 -3.86
C SER A 70 -14.44 1.91 -3.95
N LYS A 71 -15.42 1.61 -3.08
CA LYS A 71 -16.71 2.30 -3.01
C LYS A 71 -16.62 3.75 -2.54
N ARG A 72 -15.48 4.14 -1.94
CA ARG A 72 -15.23 5.50 -1.44
C ARG A 72 -14.44 6.37 -2.42
N GLY A 73 -14.10 5.84 -3.60
CA GLY A 73 -13.27 6.52 -4.58
C GLY A 73 -11.83 6.70 -4.10
N VAL A 74 -11.34 5.77 -3.28
CA VAL A 74 -9.93 5.79 -2.84
C VAL A 74 -9.03 5.46 -4.03
N MET A 75 -7.95 6.21 -4.19
CA MET A 75 -6.84 5.84 -5.07
C MET A 75 -5.75 5.16 -4.24
N LEU A 76 -5.49 3.88 -4.51
CA LEU A 76 -4.46 3.12 -3.83
C LEU A 76 -3.18 3.08 -4.67
N ILE A 77 -2.07 3.50 -4.07
CA ILE A 77 -0.72 3.42 -4.65
C ILE A 77 0.09 2.47 -3.79
N ILE A 78 0.72 1.48 -4.43
CA ILE A 78 1.59 0.51 -3.78
C ILE A 78 2.97 0.62 -4.40
N SER A 79 3.99 0.77 -3.57
CA SER A 79 5.39 0.72 -4.01
C SER A 79 6.15 -0.43 -3.33
N GLY A 80 7.25 -0.84 -3.93
CA GLY A 80 8.15 -1.82 -3.35
C GLY A 80 9.46 -1.88 -4.11
N SER A 81 10.57 -1.84 -3.38
CA SER A 81 11.93 -1.96 -3.94
C SER A 81 12.28 -3.40 -4.37
N LEU A 82 11.62 -4.40 -3.80
CA LEU A 82 11.88 -5.82 -4.12
C LEU A 82 11.19 -6.22 -5.43
N LEU A 83 11.81 -5.87 -6.57
CA LEU A 83 11.22 -6.03 -7.91
C LEU A 83 10.73 -7.45 -8.21
N VAL A 84 11.51 -8.49 -7.87
CA VAL A 84 11.13 -9.89 -8.10
C VAL A 84 9.86 -10.23 -7.32
N LEU A 85 9.82 -9.91 -6.03
CA LEU A 85 8.64 -10.13 -5.19
C LEU A 85 7.44 -9.33 -5.69
N MET A 86 7.63 -8.07 -6.11
CA MET A 86 6.55 -7.27 -6.70
C MET A 86 6.03 -7.95 -7.97
N ARG A 87 6.90 -8.43 -8.86
CA ARG A 87 6.50 -9.11 -10.10
C ARG A 87 5.76 -10.42 -9.84
N GLU A 88 6.25 -11.24 -8.92
CA GLU A 88 5.74 -12.59 -8.68
C GLU A 88 4.49 -12.61 -7.77
N GLU A 89 4.47 -11.82 -6.71
CA GLU A 89 3.42 -11.88 -5.68
C GLU A 89 2.35 -10.79 -5.85
N VAL A 90 2.74 -9.62 -6.36
CA VAL A 90 1.86 -8.44 -6.40
C VAL A 90 1.29 -8.21 -7.80
N LEU A 91 2.09 -8.43 -8.85
CA LEU A 91 1.77 -8.09 -10.25
C LEU A 91 1.45 -9.30 -11.13
N SER A 92 1.74 -10.52 -10.68
CA SER A 92 1.55 -11.75 -11.45
C SER A 92 0.09 -12.05 -11.73
N SER A 93 -0.21 -12.51 -12.95
CA SER A 93 -1.55 -12.95 -13.37
C SER A 93 -2.06 -14.17 -12.60
N GLY A 94 -1.15 -14.99 -12.06
CA GLY A 94 -1.47 -16.16 -11.23
C GLY A 94 -1.62 -15.83 -9.75
N SER A 95 -1.20 -14.63 -9.34
CA SER A 95 -1.36 -14.10 -8.00
C SER A 95 -2.70 -13.37 -7.97
N PRO A 96 -3.73 -13.92 -7.30
CA PRO A 96 -5.07 -13.36 -7.28
C PRO A 96 -5.22 -11.91 -6.78
N PRO A 97 -4.28 -11.33 -6.00
CA PRO A 97 -4.72 -10.24 -5.19
C PRO A 97 -5.09 -8.93 -5.92
N LEU A 98 -4.20 -8.36 -6.71
CA LEU A 98 -4.50 -7.07 -7.36
C LEU A 98 -4.95 -7.21 -8.81
N TYR A 99 -5.00 -8.46 -9.32
CA TYR A 99 -5.48 -8.78 -10.65
C TYR A 99 -6.94 -8.31 -10.83
N GLY A 100 -7.21 -7.60 -11.93
CA GLY A 100 -8.51 -7.01 -12.24
C GLY A 100 -8.88 -5.73 -11.45
N ARG A 101 -8.09 -5.32 -10.46
CA ARG A 101 -8.30 -4.06 -9.68
C ARG A 101 -7.29 -2.98 -10.02
N ARG A 102 -6.15 -3.38 -10.56
CA ARG A 102 -5.07 -2.51 -11.00
C ARG A 102 -5.47 -1.71 -12.24
N THR A 103 -5.18 -0.41 -12.22
CA THR A 103 -5.41 0.51 -13.35
C THR A 103 -4.13 0.94 -14.07
N ARG A 104 -2.98 0.96 -13.38
CA ARG A 104 -1.70 1.36 -13.97
C ARG A 104 -0.52 0.74 -13.21
N ASP A 105 0.54 0.41 -13.95
CA ASP A 105 1.86 0.07 -13.43
C ASP A 105 2.87 1.13 -13.86
N ILE A 106 3.85 1.40 -12.99
CA ILE A 106 4.97 2.28 -13.29
C ILE A 106 6.23 1.55 -12.82
N LEU A 107 7.10 1.18 -13.76
CA LEU A 107 8.47 0.79 -13.44
C LEU A 107 9.28 2.08 -13.32
N LEU A 108 9.60 2.47 -12.08
CA LEU A 108 10.46 3.61 -11.84
C LEU A 108 11.92 3.19 -12.07
N GLU A 109 12.53 3.76 -13.11
CA GLU A 109 13.93 3.56 -13.42
C GLU A 109 14.80 4.59 -12.70
N GLU A 110 16.11 4.32 -12.67
CA GLU A 110 17.08 5.26 -12.12
C GLU A 110 17.06 6.61 -12.85
N LEU A 111 17.39 7.66 -12.11
CA LEU A 111 17.50 8.99 -12.68
C LEU A 111 18.70 9.02 -13.64
N ARG A 112 18.46 9.32 -14.91
CA ARG A 112 19.54 9.49 -15.89
C ARG A 112 20.53 10.56 -15.40
N PRO A 113 21.85 10.38 -15.56
CA PRO A 113 22.85 11.32 -15.05
C PRO A 113 22.58 12.78 -15.46
N TRP A 114 22.11 13.01 -16.69
CA TRP A 114 21.82 14.35 -17.19
C TRP A 114 20.61 15.01 -16.51
N HIS A 115 19.61 14.24 -16.10
CA HIS A 115 18.47 14.76 -15.33
C HIS A 115 18.88 15.09 -13.88
N ALA A 116 19.92 14.44 -13.35
CA ALA A 116 20.44 14.80 -12.03
C ALA A 116 20.99 16.23 -12.02
N LEU A 117 21.54 16.70 -13.16
CA LEU A 117 22.02 18.08 -13.29
C LEU A 117 20.87 19.09 -13.21
N ASP A 118 19.66 18.74 -13.68
CA ASP A 118 18.49 19.63 -13.62
C ASP A 118 18.08 19.96 -12.18
N PHE A 119 18.30 19.05 -11.22
CA PHE A 119 18.04 19.30 -9.79
C PHE A 119 18.91 20.43 -9.20
N PHE A 120 20.05 20.75 -9.83
CA PHE A 120 21.00 21.76 -9.35
C PHE A 120 20.95 23.07 -10.14
N LYS A 121 20.11 23.17 -11.18
CA LYS A 121 20.00 24.38 -12.02
C LYS A 121 19.28 25.53 -11.34
N ASP A 122 18.44 25.26 -10.34
CA ASP A 122 17.67 26.25 -9.58
C ASP A 122 18.33 26.63 -8.23
N ARG A 123 19.66 26.52 -8.13
CA ARG A 123 20.46 26.99 -6.98
C ARG A 123 21.50 28.02 -7.40
#